data_AF-A0A0C3Q0J4-F1
#
_entry.id   AF-A0A0C3Q0J4-F1
#
_cell.length_a   1.000
_cell.length_b   1.000
_cell.length_c   1.000
_cell.angle_alpha   90.00
_cell.angle_beta   90.00
_cell.angle_gamma   90.00
#
_symmetry.space_group_name_H-M   'P 1'
#
loop_
_entity.id
_entity.type
_entity.pdbx_description
1 polymer ?
#
loop_
_entity_poly.entity_id
_entity_poly.type
_entity_poly.pdbx_seq_one_letter_code
_entity_poly.pdbx_strand_id
1 'polypeptide(L)'
;MARRSVETVYNPQGTSPIVKMKDMTEVIKAMQNSPNAAFVRECSFVERVVLAAIIKCVKREGVSEVRWGGVTKQCMVLFDQLREDLTLTKPTHERLRFVLQSLVASKAIILESGAAADRKDISDRLAMLNMETGEVVRALSDVGKSRWENVLGA
;
A
#
# COMPACT_ATOMS: atom_id res chain seq x y z
N MET A 1 6.46 16.33 53.72
CA MET A 1 5.95 16.14 52.35
C MET A 1 7.15 16.15 51.41
N ALA A 2 7.53 14.99 50.88
CA ALA A 2 8.76 14.80 50.12
C ALA A 2 8.68 15.41 48.72
N ARG A 3 9.69 16.16 48.30
CA ARG A 3 9.97 16.46 46.89
C ARG A 3 11.39 16.00 46.59
N ARG A 4 11.46 14.91 45.82
CA ARG A 4 12.67 14.21 45.37
C ARG A 4 13.44 15.07 44.36
N SER A 5 14.76 15.06 44.52
CA SER A 5 15.75 15.48 43.53
C SER A 5 15.57 14.73 42.21
N VAL A 6 15.70 15.44 41.08
CA VAL A 6 15.88 14.85 39.76
C VAL A 6 17.28 15.24 39.32
N GLU A 7 18.19 14.27 39.31
CA GLU A 7 19.50 14.40 38.70
C GLU A 7 19.31 14.39 37.18
N THR A 8 19.50 15.55 36.55
CA THR A 8 19.71 15.64 35.11
C THR A 8 21.08 15.07 34.79
N VAL A 9 21.11 13.88 34.20
CA VAL A 9 22.31 13.26 33.61
C VAL A 9 22.77 14.14 32.45
N TYR A 10 23.76 14.98 32.70
CA TYR A 10 24.62 15.56 31.68
C TYR A 10 25.49 14.42 31.13
N ASN A 11 25.25 13.99 29.89
CA ASN A 11 26.09 12.99 29.22
C ASN A 11 27.20 13.74 28.44
N PRO A 12 28.46 13.77 28.93
CA PRO A 12 29.55 14.44 28.26
C PRO A 12 30.26 13.43 27.37
N GLN A 13 29.65 13.09 26.24
CA GLN A 13 30.32 12.33 25.18
C GLN A 13 29.59 12.60 23.86
N GLY A 14 30.06 13.63 23.17
CA GLY A 14 29.72 13.90 21.78
C GLY A 14 30.17 12.74 20.91
N THR A 15 29.24 11.86 20.58
CA THR A 15 29.31 11.01 19.40
C THR A 15 27.88 10.64 19.05
N SER A 16 27.31 11.27 18.02
CA SER A 16 26.17 10.69 17.31
C SER A 16 26.53 9.23 17.01
N PRO A 17 25.65 8.24 17.27
CA PRO A 17 25.98 6.87 16.96
C PRO A 17 26.25 6.79 15.47
N ILE A 18 27.52 6.53 15.11
CA ILE A 18 27.96 6.31 13.74
C ILE A 18 27.21 5.07 13.28
N VAL A 19 26.20 5.27 12.43
CA VAL A 19 25.42 4.22 11.79
C VAL A 19 26.42 3.31 11.07
N LYS A 20 26.62 2.10 11.58
CA LYS A 20 27.63 1.19 11.03
C LYS A 20 27.08 0.62 9.73
N MET A 21 27.96 0.26 8.80
CA MET A 21 27.55 -0.44 7.56
C MET A 21 26.72 -1.70 7.82
N LYS A 22 26.90 -2.35 8.98
CA LYS A 22 26.05 -3.46 9.43
C LYS A 22 24.58 -3.07 9.64
N ASP A 23 24.33 -1.89 10.21
CA ASP A 23 22.97 -1.37 10.43
C ASP A 23 22.31 -1.03 9.08
N MET A 24 23.09 -0.53 8.11
CA MET A 24 22.59 -0.31 6.75
C MET A 24 22.19 -1.62 6.06
N THR A 25 22.96 -2.70 6.21
CA THR A 25 22.64 -4.01 5.62
C THR A 25 21.42 -4.67 6.28
N GLU A 26 21.23 -4.51 7.58
CA GLU A 26 20.03 -4.99 8.28
C GLU A 26 18.78 -4.19 7.91
N VAL A 27 18.89 -2.87 7.76
CA VAL A 27 17.79 -2.03 7.25
C VAL A 27 17.43 -2.43 5.82
N ILE A 28 18.41 -2.69 4.94
CA ILE A 28 18.13 -3.18 3.57
C ILE A 28 17.45 -4.55 3.59
N LYS A 29 17.90 -5.48 4.45
CA LYS A 29 17.24 -6.80 4.60
C LYS A 29 15.85 -6.71 5.21
N ALA A 30 15.62 -5.78 6.13
CA ALA A 30 14.31 -5.50 6.72
C ALA A 30 13.38 -4.78 5.73
N MET A 31 13.92 -3.94 4.84
CA MET A 31 13.19 -3.32 3.73
C MET A 31 12.84 -4.35 2.64
N GLN A 32 13.72 -5.30 2.35
CA GLN A 32 13.44 -6.41 1.43
C GLN A 32 12.41 -7.41 2.00
N ASN A 33 12.28 -7.49 3.33
CA ASN A 33 11.38 -8.39 4.05
C ASN A 33 10.34 -7.66 4.92
N SER A 34 9.84 -6.51 4.48
CA SER A 34 8.81 -5.83 5.25
C SER A 34 7.51 -6.63 5.25
N PRO A 35 6.72 -6.59 6.34
CA PRO A 35 5.42 -7.26 6.39
C PRO A 35 4.48 -6.84 5.24
N ASN A 36 4.55 -5.57 4.82
CA ASN A 36 3.75 -5.05 3.71
C ASN A 36 4.21 -5.63 2.37
N ALA A 37 5.52 -5.73 2.12
CA ALA A 37 6.03 -6.34 0.90
C ALA A 37 5.70 -7.84 0.85
N ALA A 38 5.80 -8.54 1.98
CA ALA A 38 5.37 -9.94 2.10
C ALA A 38 3.87 -10.09 1.79
N PHE A 39 3.02 -9.25 2.39
CA PHE A 39 1.58 -9.22 2.12
C PHE A 39 1.28 -8.99 0.63
N VAL A 40 1.94 -8.04 -0.03
CA VAL A 40 1.76 -7.77 -1.47
C VAL A 40 2.18 -8.97 -2.32
N ARG A 41 3.24 -9.70 -1.93
CA ARG A 41 3.66 -10.94 -2.60
C ARG A 41 2.64 -12.06 -2.43
N GLU A 42 1.93 -12.12 -1.30
CA GLU A 42 0.89 -13.14 -1.03
C GLU A 42 -0.48 -12.79 -1.65
N CYS A 43 -0.73 -11.51 -1.95
CA CYS A 43 -1.96 -11.06 -2.61
C CYS A 43 -2.22 -11.82 -3.92
N SER A 44 -3.49 -12.08 -4.23
CA SER A 44 -3.90 -12.57 -5.53
C SER A 44 -3.60 -11.55 -6.64
N PHE A 45 -3.58 -11.99 -7.90
CA PHE A 45 -3.37 -11.10 -9.04
C PHE A 45 -4.36 -9.93 -9.06
N VAL A 46 -5.65 -10.19 -8.80
CA VAL A 46 -6.68 -9.15 -8.78
C VAL A 46 -6.47 -8.18 -7.62
N GLU A 47 -6.08 -8.65 -6.44
CA GLU A 47 -5.72 -7.78 -5.30
C GLU A 47 -4.55 -6.87 -5.65
N ARG A 48 -3.48 -7.40 -6.25
CA ARG A 48 -2.33 -6.61 -6.70
C ARG A 48 -2.73 -5.56 -7.74
N VAL A 49 -3.63 -5.91 -8.67
CA VAL A 49 -4.19 -4.95 -9.65
C VAL A 49 -4.98 -3.84 -8.97
N VAL A 50 -5.76 -4.16 -7.92
CA VAL A 50 -6.49 -3.15 -7.13
C VAL A 50 -5.53 -2.19 -6.43
N LEU A 51 -4.47 -2.72 -5.80
CA LEU A 51 -3.45 -1.88 -5.17
C LEU A 51 -2.77 -0.96 -6.20
N ALA A 52 -2.40 -1.50 -7.36
CA ALA A 52 -1.83 -0.71 -8.47
C ALA A 52 -2.81 0.36 -8.99
N ALA A 53 -4.10 0.05 -9.08
CA ALA A 53 -5.13 0.99 -9.50
C ALA A 53 -5.27 2.17 -8.56
N ILE A 54 -5.21 1.93 -7.24
CA ILE A 54 -5.21 3.00 -6.23
C ILE A 54 -3.98 3.88 -6.41
N ILE A 55 -2.78 3.30 -6.56
CA ILE A 55 -1.54 4.06 -6.79
C ILE A 55 -1.66 4.95 -8.04
N LYS A 56 -2.21 4.42 -9.14
CA LYS A 56 -2.42 5.19 -10.37
C LYS A 56 -3.41 6.33 -10.18
N CYS A 57 -4.52 6.11 -9.46
CA CYS A 57 -5.48 7.16 -9.15
C CYS A 57 -4.84 8.24 -8.24
N VAL A 58 -4.11 7.85 -7.21
CA VAL A 58 -3.39 8.77 -6.29
C VAL A 58 -2.39 9.63 -7.06
N LYS A 59 -1.57 9.02 -7.92
CA LYS A 59 -0.61 9.75 -8.78
C LYS A 59 -1.31 10.73 -9.73
N ARG A 60 -2.48 10.36 -10.27
CA ARG A 60 -3.24 11.20 -11.21
C ARG A 60 -3.94 12.36 -10.52
N GLU A 61 -4.52 12.12 -9.35
CA GLU A 61 -5.38 13.08 -8.64
C GLU A 61 -4.57 13.94 -7.64
N GLY A 62 -3.36 13.53 -7.28
CA GLY A 62 -2.50 14.25 -6.35
C GLY A 62 -2.95 14.18 -4.89
N VAL A 63 -3.90 13.29 -4.58
CA VAL A 63 -4.49 13.09 -3.25
C VAL A 63 -4.39 11.63 -2.84
N SER A 64 -4.22 11.35 -1.55
CA SER A 64 -4.06 9.99 -1.01
C SER A 64 -5.36 9.19 -0.97
N GLU A 65 -6.50 9.89 -0.91
CA GLU A 65 -7.84 9.32 -0.87
C GLU A 65 -8.50 9.44 -2.23
N VAL A 66 -8.91 8.32 -2.81
CA VAL A 66 -9.47 8.27 -4.17
C VAL A 66 -10.85 7.60 -4.17
N ARG A 67 -11.73 8.01 -5.08
CA ARG A 67 -13.07 7.39 -5.18
C ARG A 67 -12.96 5.96 -5.68
N TRP A 68 -13.65 5.03 -5.01
CA TRP A 68 -13.65 3.61 -5.40
C TRP A 68 -14.12 3.38 -6.84
N GLY A 69 -15.09 4.16 -7.32
CA GLY A 69 -15.55 4.09 -8.71
C GLY A 69 -14.48 4.49 -9.74
N GLY A 70 -13.51 5.32 -9.35
CA GLY A 70 -12.32 5.61 -10.15
C GLY A 70 -11.33 4.45 -10.14
N VAL A 71 -11.14 3.83 -8.97
CA VAL A 71 -10.29 2.65 -8.78
C VAL A 71 -10.80 1.47 -9.61
N THR A 72 -12.09 1.14 -9.57
CA THR A 72 -12.65 0.01 -10.34
C THR A 72 -12.47 0.18 -11.84
N LYS A 73 -12.69 1.40 -12.38
CA LYS A 73 -12.41 1.72 -13.79
C LYS A 73 -10.93 1.51 -14.12
N GLN A 74 -10.03 2.00 -13.26
CA GLN A 74 -8.60 1.84 -13.44
C GLN A 74 -8.17 0.37 -13.35
N CYS A 75 -8.77 -0.43 -12.47
CA CYS A 75 -8.55 -1.88 -12.40
C CYS A 75 -8.87 -2.56 -13.74
N MET A 76 -9.97 -2.19 -14.39
CA MET A 76 -10.35 -2.80 -15.67
C MET A 76 -9.33 -2.52 -16.77
N VAL A 77 -8.68 -1.36 -16.75
CA VAL A 77 -7.61 -1.00 -17.70
C VAL A 77 -6.33 -1.73 -17.36
N LEU A 78 -5.92 -1.69 -16.08
CA LEU A 78 -4.69 -2.31 -15.61
C LEU A 78 -4.72 -3.83 -15.72
N PHE A 79 -5.87 -4.46 -15.52
CA PHE A 79 -6.02 -5.90 -15.64
C PHE A 79 -5.57 -6.38 -17.02
N ASP A 80 -5.99 -5.70 -18.08
CA ASP A 80 -5.63 -6.07 -19.46
C ASP A 80 -4.14 -5.83 -19.74
N GLN A 81 -3.55 -4.79 -19.14
CA GLN A 81 -2.13 -4.47 -19.29
C GLN A 81 -1.21 -5.41 -18.51
N LEU A 82 -1.62 -5.81 -17.30
CA LEU A 82 -0.81 -6.56 -16.34
C LEU A 82 -1.00 -8.08 -16.46
N ARG A 83 -2.07 -8.53 -17.11
CA ARG A 83 -2.36 -9.94 -17.36
C ARG A 83 -1.29 -10.57 -18.25
N GLU A 84 -0.67 -11.63 -17.74
CA GLU A 84 0.21 -12.51 -18.51
C GLU A 84 -0.51 -13.79 -18.91
N ASP A 85 -1.29 -14.34 -17.99
CA ASP A 85 -2.09 -15.53 -18.22
C ASP A 85 -3.45 -15.18 -18.84
N LEU A 86 -3.63 -15.59 -20.10
CA LEU A 86 -4.86 -15.35 -20.86
C LEU A 86 -6.06 -16.14 -20.34
N THR A 87 -5.86 -17.16 -19.50
CA THR A 87 -6.95 -17.88 -18.83
C THR A 87 -7.60 -17.06 -17.73
N LEU A 88 -6.91 -16.02 -17.22
CA LEU A 88 -7.46 -15.12 -16.22
C LEU A 88 -8.59 -14.29 -16.83
N THR A 89 -9.78 -14.52 -16.28
CA THR A 89 -10.99 -13.79 -16.66
C THR A 89 -11.01 -12.42 -15.99
N LYS A 90 -11.44 -11.42 -16.76
CA LYS A 90 -11.58 -10.05 -16.25
C LYS A 90 -12.53 -10.02 -15.05
N PRO A 91 -12.15 -9.38 -13.93
CA PRO A 91 -12.97 -9.40 -12.72
C PRO A 91 -14.29 -8.66 -12.96
N THR A 92 -15.37 -9.20 -12.42
CA THR A 92 -16.66 -8.49 -12.37
C THR A 92 -16.65 -7.41 -11.28
N HIS A 93 -17.60 -6.48 -11.32
CA HIS A 93 -17.75 -5.46 -10.27
C HIS A 93 -18.02 -6.09 -8.90
N GLU A 94 -18.78 -7.18 -8.86
CA GLU A 94 -19.02 -7.95 -7.62
C GLU A 94 -17.74 -8.57 -7.08
N ARG A 95 -16.90 -9.13 -7.95
CA ARG A 95 -15.60 -9.67 -7.56
C ARG A 95 -14.69 -8.57 -7.00
N LEU A 96 -14.68 -7.39 -7.60
CA LEU A 96 -13.91 -6.26 -7.08
C LEU A 96 -14.43 -5.78 -5.73
N ARG A 97 -15.75 -5.83 -5.47
CA ARG A 97 -16.31 -5.53 -4.15
C ARG A 97 -15.85 -6.53 -3.09
N PHE A 98 -15.81 -7.81 -3.42
CA PHE A 98 -15.29 -8.84 -2.52
C PHE A 98 -13.80 -8.64 -2.23
N VAL A 99 -13.01 -8.31 -3.26
CA VAL A 99 -11.58 -7.99 -3.11
C VAL A 99 -11.37 -6.76 -2.22
N LEU A 100 -12.19 -5.72 -2.37
CA LEU A 100 -12.15 -4.56 -1.47
C LEU A 100 -12.39 -4.97 -0.02
N GLN A 101 -13.41 -5.80 0.23
CA GLN A 101 -13.71 -6.28 1.58
C GLN A 101 -12.54 -7.09 2.17
N SER A 102 -11.91 -7.95 1.37
CA SER A 102 -10.69 -8.68 1.74
C SER A 102 -9.56 -7.73 2.15
N LEU A 103 -9.26 -6.74 1.32
CA LEU A 103 -8.18 -5.78 1.55
C LEU A 103 -8.45 -4.82 2.72
N VAL A 104 -9.72 -4.51 3.01
CA VAL A 104 -10.10 -3.76 4.20
C VAL A 104 -9.96 -4.62 5.46
N ALA A 105 -10.40 -5.89 5.40
CA ALA A 105 -10.27 -6.82 6.52
C ALA A 105 -8.80 -7.11 6.87
N SER A 106 -7.92 -7.18 5.87
CA SER A 106 -6.47 -7.31 6.06
C SER A 106 -5.76 -6.02 6.45
N LYS A 107 -6.50 -4.90 6.56
CA LYS A 107 -5.97 -3.55 6.84
C LYS A 107 -4.98 -3.05 5.79
N ALA A 108 -5.04 -3.54 4.56
CA ALA A 108 -4.24 -3.01 3.45
C ALA A 108 -4.83 -1.72 2.86
N ILE A 109 -6.16 -1.58 2.94
CA ILE A 109 -6.92 -0.41 2.49
C ILE A 109 -7.77 0.12 3.64
N ILE A 110 -7.84 1.44 3.77
CA ILE A 110 -8.85 2.12 4.58
C ILE A 110 -9.96 2.59 3.62
N LEU A 111 -11.19 2.18 3.92
CA LEU A 111 -12.38 2.63 3.22
C LEU A 111 -13.13 3.65 4.09
N GLU A 112 -13.65 4.70 3.48
CA GLU A 112 -14.51 5.69 4.13
C GLU A 112 -15.65 5.00 4.90
N SER A 113 -15.80 5.36 6.17
CA SER A 113 -16.75 4.75 7.10
C SER A 113 -17.45 5.80 7.96
N GLY A 114 -18.62 5.44 8.49
CA GLY A 114 -19.45 6.31 9.33
C GLY A 114 -20.79 6.68 8.68
N ALA A 115 -21.67 7.33 9.44
CA ALA A 115 -23.06 7.57 9.05
C ALA A 115 -23.24 8.34 7.73
N ALA A 116 -22.27 9.20 7.37
CA ALA A 116 -22.26 9.90 6.09
C ALA A 116 -21.85 8.99 4.92
N ALA A 117 -20.88 8.10 5.14
CA ALA A 117 -20.39 7.14 4.14
C ALA A 117 -21.42 6.03 3.88
N ASP A 118 -22.15 5.61 4.90
CA ASP A 118 -23.17 4.55 4.79
C ASP A 118 -24.34 4.92 3.88
N ARG A 119 -24.58 6.23 3.69
CA ARG A 119 -25.57 6.76 2.75
C ARG A 119 -25.08 6.84 1.31
N LYS A 120 -23.75 6.73 1.09
CA LYS A 120 -23.14 6.78 -0.25
C LYS A 120 -23.14 5.40 -0.88
N ASP A 121 -23.30 5.38 -2.21
CA ASP A 121 -22.95 4.19 -2.99
C ASP A 121 -21.46 3.86 -2.78
N ILE A 122 -21.13 2.57 -2.84
CA ILE A 122 -19.76 2.09 -2.69
C ILE A 122 -18.80 2.77 -3.67
N SER A 123 -19.27 3.16 -4.87
CA SER A 123 -18.48 3.82 -5.91
C SER A 123 -18.06 5.24 -5.53
N ASP A 124 -18.84 5.91 -4.68
CA ASP A 124 -18.59 7.29 -4.24
C ASP A 124 -17.78 7.35 -2.94
N ARG A 125 -17.57 6.22 -2.28
CA ARG A 125 -16.74 6.13 -1.08
C ARG A 125 -15.27 6.32 -1.41
N LEU A 126 -14.56 7.00 -0.53
CA LEU A 126 -13.12 7.19 -0.62
C LEU A 126 -12.37 5.95 -0.12
N ALA A 127 -11.31 5.58 -0.81
CA ALA A 127 -10.40 4.51 -0.44
C ALA A 127 -8.95 5.03 -0.45
N MET A 128 -8.15 4.61 0.52
CA MET A 128 -6.72 4.92 0.60
C MET A 128 -5.92 3.70 1.03
N LEU A 129 -4.63 3.67 0.65
CA LEU A 129 -3.72 2.64 1.13
C LEU A 129 -3.36 2.89 2.60
N ASN A 130 -3.32 1.83 3.38
CA ASN A 130 -2.80 1.85 4.75
C ASN A 130 -1.30 1.47 4.81
N MET A 131 -0.62 1.54 3.66
CA MET A 131 0.79 1.16 3.47
C MET A 131 1.49 2.28 2.71
N GLU A 132 2.82 2.37 2.84
CA GLU A 132 3.59 3.37 2.11
C GLU A 132 3.51 3.09 0.59
N THR A 133 3.13 4.10 -0.19
CA THR A 133 2.98 3.95 -1.64
C THR A 133 4.27 3.47 -2.31
N GLY A 134 5.44 4.00 -1.89
CA GLY A 134 6.73 3.61 -2.46
C GLY A 134 7.09 2.15 -2.18
N GLU A 135 6.72 1.63 -1.00
CA GLU A 135 6.91 0.24 -0.64
C GLU A 135 6.02 -0.70 -1.47
N VAL A 136 4.75 -0.36 -1.62
CA VAL A 136 3.82 -1.15 -2.44
C VAL A 136 4.26 -1.15 -3.90
N VAL A 137 4.70 -0.02 -4.45
CA VAL A 137 5.24 0.06 -5.82
C VAL A 137 6.42 -0.88 -6.00
N ARG A 138 7.42 -0.84 -5.10
CA ARG A 138 8.59 -1.72 -5.17
C ARG A 138 8.18 -3.19 -5.08
N ALA A 139 7.32 -3.55 -4.12
CA ALA A 139 6.85 -4.92 -3.95
C ALA A 139 6.06 -5.45 -5.17
N LEU A 140 5.26 -4.60 -5.81
CA LEU A 140 4.56 -4.95 -7.04
C LEU A 140 5.51 -5.12 -8.23
N SER A 141 6.51 -4.25 -8.35
CA SER A 141 7.57 -4.36 -9.36
C SER A 141 8.40 -5.64 -9.17
N ASP A 142 8.74 -6.01 -7.94
CA ASP A 142 9.49 -7.24 -7.65
C ASP A 142 8.73 -8.50 -8.10
N VAL A 143 7.42 -8.53 -7.88
CA VAL A 143 6.56 -9.67 -8.25
C VAL A 143 6.33 -9.73 -9.76
N GLY A 144 6.10 -8.56 -10.35
CA GLY A 144 5.61 -8.42 -11.71
C GLY A 144 6.66 -8.07 -12.76
N LYS A 145 7.90 -7.85 -12.32
CA LYS A 145 9.08 -7.49 -13.14
C LYS A 145 8.79 -6.27 -14.03
N SER A 146 9.39 -6.27 -15.22
CA SER A 146 9.40 -5.13 -16.16
C SER A 146 8.02 -4.62 -16.57
N ARG A 147 7.00 -5.48 -16.64
CA ARG A 147 5.63 -5.06 -17.01
C ARG A 147 5.03 -4.17 -15.94
N TRP A 148 5.20 -4.53 -14.67
CA TRP A 148 4.66 -3.77 -13.55
C TRP A 148 5.44 -2.49 -13.30
N GLU A 149 6.76 -2.51 -13.47
CA GLU A 149 7.63 -1.32 -13.45
C GLU A 149 7.16 -0.27 -14.48
N ASN A 150 7.01 -0.69 -15.73
CA ASN A 150 6.58 0.17 -16.83
C ASN A 150 5.20 0.81 -16.57
N VAL A 151 4.25 0.02 -16.07
CA VAL A 151 2.88 0.48 -15.82
C VAL A 151 2.83 1.41 -14.60
N LEU A 152 3.57 1.12 -13.54
CA LEU A 152 3.59 1.94 -12.33
C LEU A 152 4.47 3.19 -12.50
N GLY A 153 5.32 3.25 -13.52
CA GLY A 153 6.31 4.30 -13.73
C GLY A 153 7.33 4.30 -12.59
N ALA A 154 7.78 3.11 -12.21
CA ALA A 154 8.79 2.86 -11.19
C ALA A 154 10.19 2.82 -11.82
#